data_AF-A0A2E0UHQ8-F1
#
_entry.id   AF-A0A2E0UHQ8-F1
#
_cell.length_a   1.000
_cell.length_b   1.000
_cell.length_c   1.000
_cell.angle_alpha   90.00
_cell.angle_beta   90.00
_cell.angle_gamma   90.00
#
_symmetry.space_group_name_H-M   'P 1'
#
loop_
_entity.id
_entity.type
_entity.pdbx_description
1 polymer ?
#
loop_
_entity_poly.entity_id
_entity_poly.type
_entity_poly.pdbx_seq_one_letter_code
_entity_poly.pdbx_strand_id
1 'polypeptide(L)'
;MRKANFLTAIVIMSLLAFFMVRGIPTVGAESDDITTLIQTANTPEDHMKIAEYYNKQAEHMDQMAKMHESMGEAYSKRSKPMSGMANHCAKLSKDSKESAAQYEAMAQEHQQMAHEMMDHDSH
;
A
#
# COMPACT_ATOMS: atom_id res chain seq x y z
N MET A 1 10.42 -49.18 33.88
CA MET A 1 9.56 -48.39 32.97
C MET A 1 9.68 -46.91 33.35
N ARG A 2 10.49 -46.12 32.63
CA ARG A 2 10.69 -44.65 32.84
C ARG A 2 11.68 -44.07 31.81
N LYS A 3 11.44 -44.27 30.50
CA LYS A 3 12.28 -43.66 29.44
C LYS A 3 11.47 -43.17 28.22
N ALA A 4 10.23 -43.63 28.05
CA ALA A 4 9.40 -43.27 26.90
C ALA A 4 8.75 -41.87 27.00
N ASN A 5 8.60 -41.29 28.19
CA ASN A 5 7.92 -39.99 28.36
C ASN A 5 8.84 -38.77 28.23
N PHE A 6 10.16 -38.96 28.19
CA PHE A 6 11.12 -37.85 28.03
C PHE A 6 11.42 -37.55 26.56
N LEU A 7 11.31 -38.54 25.67
CA LEU A 7 11.55 -38.37 24.24
C LEU A 7 10.39 -37.65 23.53
N THR A 8 9.15 -37.89 23.96
CA THR A 8 7.96 -37.22 23.40
C THR A 8 7.87 -35.74 23.78
N ALA A 9 8.34 -35.36 24.96
CA ALA A 9 8.36 -33.96 25.38
C ALA A 9 9.35 -33.10 24.56
N ILE A 10 10.49 -33.68 24.15
CA ILE A 10 11.51 -32.97 23.36
C ILE A 10 11.03 -32.70 21.94
N VAL A 11 10.35 -33.66 21.29
CA VAL A 11 9.83 -33.49 19.92
C VAL A 11 8.73 -32.42 19.86
N ILE A 12 7.89 -32.31 20.89
CA ILE A 12 6.83 -31.28 20.95
C ILE A 12 7.42 -29.88 21.21
N MET A 13 8.47 -29.79 22.04
CA MET A 13 9.16 -28.53 22.31
C MET A 13 9.95 -28.01 21.09
N SER A 14 10.52 -28.91 20.28
CA SER A 14 11.15 -28.54 19.00
C SER A 14 10.15 -28.12 17.92
N LEU A 15 8.92 -28.66 17.93
CA LEU A 15 7.85 -28.24 17.00
C LEU A 15 7.29 -26.85 17.33
N LEU A 16 7.28 -26.45 18.61
CA LEU A 16 6.86 -25.10 19.02
C LEU A 16 7.89 -24.01 18.66
N ALA A 17 9.19 -24.34 18.65
CA ALA A 17 10.23 -23.41 18.22
C ALA A 17 10.19 -23.12 16.70
N PHE A 18 9.73 -24.08 15.89
CA PHE A 18 9.65 -23.92 14.44
C PHE A 18 8.50 -22.97 14.01
N PHE A 19 7.48 -22.78 14.85
CA PHE A 19 6.40 -21.83 14.58
C PHE A 19 6.77 -20.37 14.89
N MET A 20 7.78 -20.10 15.72
CA MET A 20 8.25 -18.73 15.99
C MET A 20 9.16 -18.14 14.88
N VAL A 21 9.70 -18.99 13.99
CA VAL A 21 10.55 -18.54 12.85
C VAL A 21 9.74 -18.19 11.60
N ARG A 22 8.42 -18.42 11.60
CA ARG A 22 7.56 -17.82 10.57
C ARG A 22 7.35 -16.36 10.93
N GLY A 23 8.24 -15.52 10.39
CA GLY A 23 8.18 -14.07 10.50
C GLY A 23 6.75 -13.58 10.36
N ILE A 24 6.27 -12.91 11.39
CA ILE A 24 5.09 -12.05 11.27
C ILE A 24 5.43 -11.13 10.11
N PRO A 25 4.65 -11.09 9.02
CA PRO A 25 4.82 -10.04 8.04
C PRO A 25 4.53 -8.75 8.80
N THR A 26 5.60 -8.02 9.15
CA THR A 26 5.47 -6.67 9.63
C THR A 26 4.78 -5.92 8.51
N VAL A 27 3.51 -5.55 8.72
CA VAL A 27 2.85 -4.53 7.92
C VAL A 27 3.72 -3.29 8.07
N GLY A 28 4.58 -3.08 7.08
CA GLY A 28 5.81 -2.34 7.22
C GLY A 28 6.98 -3.09 6.57
N ALA A 29 6.72 -3.77 5.44
CA ALA A 29 7.77 -3.97 4.46
C ALA A 29 8.30 -2.57 4.17
N GLU A 30 9.56 -2.37 4.58
CA GLU A 30 10.37 -1.19 4.36
C GLU A 30 10.01 -0.61 2.99
N SER A 31 9.27 0.50 2.99
CA SER A 31 9.15 1.28 1.78
C SER A 31 10.55 1.79 1.54
N ASP A 32 11.27 1.19 0.59
CA ASP A 32 12.40 1.87 -0.03
C ASP A 32 11.96 3.32 -0.23
N ASP A 33 12.72 4.28 0.31
CA ASP A 33 12.40 5.69 0.19
C ASP A 33 12.15 5.97 -1.29
N ILE A 34 10.91 6.32 -1.64
CA ILE A 34 10.50 6.51 -3.03
C ILE A 34 11.41 7.53 -3.73
N THR A 35 11.94 8.50 -2.98
CA THR A 35 12.91 9.48 -3.49
C THR A 35 14.19 8.80 -3.95
N THR A 36 14.73 7.89 -3.14
CA THR A 36 15.90 7.10 -3.49
C THR A 36 15.61 6.19 -4.68
N LEU A 37 14.46 5.49 -4.67
CA LEU A 37 14.09 4.60 -5.77
C LEU A 37 13.96 5.36 -7.10
N ILE A 38 13.36 6.55 -7.11
CA ILE A 38 13.28 7.43 -8.29
C ILE A 38 14.68 7.86 -8.75
N GLN A 39 15.57 8.22 -7.83
CA GLN A 39 16.93 8.66 -8.16
C GLN A 39 17.80 7.56 -8.75
N THR A 40 17.57 6.31 -8.34
CA THR A 40 18.43 5.17 -8.70
C THR A 40 17.81 4.20 -9.70
N ALA A 41 16.58 4.42 -10.15
CA ALA A 41 15.92 3.53 -11.11
C ALA A 41 16.66 3.53 -12.46
N ASN A 42 17.13 2.35 -12.86
CA ASN A 42 17.86 2.17 -14.13
C ASN A 42 17.44 0.89 -14.87
N THR A 43 16.50 0.13 -14.32
CA THR A 43 16.03 -1.14 -14.88
C THR A 43 14.52 -1.12 -15.06
N PRO A 44 13.96 -1.91 -15.99
CA PRO A 44 12.52 -2.09 -16.11
C PRO A 44 11.87 -2.46 -14.76
N GLU A 45 12.51 -3.32 -13.97
CA GLU A 45 12.03 -3.74 -12.67
C GLU A 45 11.95 -2.60 -11.67
N ASP A 46 12.92 -1.67 -11.66
CA ASP A 46 12.89 -0.50 -10.78
C ASP A 46 11.73 0.44 -11.15
N HIS A 47 11.53 0.68 -12.44
CA HIS A 47 10.39 1.49 -12.91
C HIS A 47 9.05 0.82 -12.55
N MET A 48 8.94 -0.50 -12.66
CA MET A 48 7.73 -1.22 -12.24
C MET A 48 7.47 -1.12 -10.72
N LYS A 49 8.51 -1.13 -9.87
CA LYS A 49 8.35 -0.90 -8.43
C LYS A 49 7.83 0.51 -8.13
N ILE A 50 8.32 1.52 -8.83
CA ILE A 50 7.83 2.90 -8.69
C ILE A 50 6.36 3.00 -9.12
N ALA A 51 5.99 2.35 -10.23
CA ALA A 51 4.60 2.30 -10.66
C ALA A 51 3.69 1.64 -9.62
N GLU A 52 4.13 0.54 -9.00
CA GLU A 52 3.39 -0.11 -7.91
C GLU A 52 3.22 0.81 -6.70
N TYR A 53 4.26 1.56 -6.33
CA TYR A 53 4.16 2.57 -5.26
C TYR A 53 3.08 3.60 -5.58
N TYR A 54 3.09 4.18 -6.78
CA TYR A 54 2.11 5.19 -7.15
C TYR A 54 0.69 4.62 -7.26
N ASN A 55 0.52 3.39 -7.75
CA ASN A 55 -0.79 2.73 -7.72
C ASN A 55 -1.33 2.56 -6.30
N LYS A 56 -0.49 2.19 -5.33
CA LYS A 56 -0.89 2.13 -3.90
C LYS A 56 -1.30 3.51 -3.37
N GLN A 57 -0.63 4.57 -3.79
CA GLN A 57 -1.00 5.94 -3.40
C GLN A 57 -2.30 6.40 -4.04
N ALA A 58 -2.56 6.02 -5.30
CA ALA A 58 -3.84 6.26 -5.95
C ALA A 58 -4.98 5.59 -5.17
N GLU A 59 -4.84 4.30 -4.86
CA GLU A 59 -5.83 3.55 -4.06
C GLU A 59 -6.07 4.19 -2.68
N HIS A 60 -4.99 4.64 -2.02
CA HIS A 60 -5.09 5.32 -0.73
C HIS A 60 -5.86 6.65 -0.84
N MET A 61 -5.58 7.46 -1.87
CA MET A 61 -6.31 8.70 -2.13
C MET A 61 -7.80 8.44 -2.45
N ASP A 62 -8.09 7.35 -3.16
CA ASP A 62 -9.46 6.91 -3.42
C ASP A 62 -10.22 6.54 -2.15
N GLN A 63 -9.55 5.88 -1.20
CA GLN A 63 -10.10 5.59 0.13
C GLN A 63 -10.34 6.86 0.92
N MET A 64 -9.41 7.82 0.87
CA MET A 64 -9.57 9.15 1.49
C MET A 64 -10.77 9.91 0.90
N ALA A 65 -10.96 9.83 -0.41
CA ALA A 65 -12.09 10.46 -1.08
C ALA A 65 -13.43 9.91 -0.57
N LYS A 66 -13.56 8.58 -0.45
CA LYS A 66 -14.75 7.89 0.05
C LYS A 66 -15.00 8.18 1.54
N MET A 67 -13.93 8.26 2.33
CA MET A 67 -14.01 8.65 3.74
C MET A 67 -14.58 10.06 3.88
N HIS A 68 -14.02 11.03 3.14
CA HIS A 68 -14.50 12.41 3.19
C HIS A 68 -15.91 12.58 2.62
N GLU A 69 -16.29 11.84 1.59
CA GLU A 69 -17.67 11.79 1.11
C GLU A 69 -18.63 11.35 2.22
N SER A 70 -18.31 10.25 2.91
CA SER A 70 -19.10 9.73 4.04
C SER A 70 -19.20 10.73 5.19
N MET A 71 -18.10 11.43 5.51
CA MET A 71 -18.10 12.49 6.53
C MET A 71 -19.00 13.67 6.12
N GLY A 72 -18.93 14.10 4.86
CA GLY A 72 -19.75 15.18 4.32
C GLY A 72 -21.25 14.86 4.41
N GLU A 73 -21.63 13.63 4.08
CA GLU A 73 -23.00 13.16 4.27
C GLU A 73 -23.42 13.16 5.74
N ALA A 74 -22.56 12.65 6.63
CA ALA A 74 -22.84 12.59 8.06
C ALA A 74 -23.07 14.00 8.63
N TYR A 75 -22.26 15.00 8.28
CA TYR A 75 -22.44 16.39 8.70
C TYR A 75 -23.73 17.02 8.16
N SER A 76 -24.15 16.62 6.95
CA SER A 76 -25.36 17.12 6.29
C SER A 76 -26.64 16.53 6.87
N LYS A 77 -26.63 15.25 7.27
CA LYS A 77 -27.80 14.49 7.74
C LYS A 77 -28.13 14.67 9.24
N ARG A 78 -27.34 15.46 9.97
CA ARG A 78 -27.61 15.75 11.40
C ARG A 78 -28.93 16.49 11.59
N SER A 79 -29.52 16.38 12.78
CA SER A 79 -30.71 17.16 13.17
C SER A 79 -30.50 18.67 13.07
N LYS A 80 -29.28 19.14 13.35
CA LYS A 80 -28.80 20.48 13.00
C LYS A 80 -27.64 20.35 12.02
N PRO A 81 -27.86 20.49 10.70
CA PRO A 81 -26.84 20.35 9.69
C PRO A 81 -25.65 21.29 9.90
N MET A 82 -24.44 20.81 9.63
CA MET A 82 -23.21 21.63 9.63
C MET A 82 -22.71 21.82 8.21
N SER A 83 -23.37 22.68 7.45
CA SER A 83 -23.08 22.92 6.03
C SER A 83 -21.62 23.30 5.75
N GLY A 84 -20.98 24.08 6.63
CA GLY A 84 -19.55 24.43 6.49
C GLY A 84 -18.63 23.21 6.55
N MET A 85 -18.89 22.26 7.45
CA MET A 85 -18.10 21.03 7.56
C MET A 85 -18.40 20.05 6.41
N ALA A 86 -19.67 19.98 6.01
CA ALA A 86 -20.08 19.21 4.83
C ALA A 86 -19.35 19.69 3.57
N ASN A 87 -19.33 21.00 3.33
CA ASN A 87 -18.63 21.59 2.18
C ASN A 87 -17.11 21.39 2.25
N HIS A 88 -16.51 21.47 3.45
CA HIS A 88 -15.09 21.18 3.63
C HIS A 88 -14.77 19.73 3.25
N CYS A 89 -15.57 18.77 3.71
CA CYS A 89 -15.40 17.36 3.36
C CYS A 89 -15.64 17.11 1.87
N ALA A 90 -16.63 17.77 1.26
CA ALA A 90 -16.86 17.67 -0.18
C ALA A 90 -15.64 18.15 -1.00
N LYS A 91 -15.01 19.25 -0.57
CA LYS A 91 -13.75 19.72 -1.19
C LYS A 91 -12.64 18.69 -1.02
N LEU A 92 -12.42 18.17 0.19
CA LEU A 92 -11.38 17.17 0.43
C LEU A 92 -11.62 15.89 -0.38
N SER A 93 -12.87 15.43 -0.51
CA SER A 93 -13.19 14.29 -1.36
C SER A 93 -12.83 14.54 -2.82
N LYS A 94 -13.12 15.74 -3.35
CA LYS A 94 -12.72 16.14 -4.72
C LYS A 94 -11.20 16.20 -4.88
N ASP A 95 -10.52 16.87 -3.96
CA ASP A 95 -9.05 17.01 -3.99
C ASP A 95 -8.39 15.62 -3.95
N SER A 96 -8.88 14.71 -3.11
CA SER A 96 -8.38 13.33 -3.05
C SER A 96 -8.61 12.56 -4.36
N LYS A 97 -9.76 12.71 -5.02
CA LYS A 97 -10.00 12.10 -6.35
C LYS A 97 -9.03 12.63 -7.41
N GLU A 98 -8.75 13.93 -7.38
CA GLU A 98 -7.77 14.55 -8.27
C GLU A 98 -6.35 14.03 -8.00
N SER A 99 -5.95 13.90 -6.73
CA SER A 99 -4.68 13.29 -6.35
C SER A 99 -4.58 11.82 -6.75
N ALA A 100 -5.66 11.04 -6.63
CA ALA A 100 -5.69 9.65 -7.08
C ALA A 100 -5.37 9.55 -8.59
N ALA A 101 -6.04 10.37 -9.42
CA ALA A 101 -5.77 10.43 -10.85
C ALA A 101 -4.34 10.87 -11.19
N GLN A 102 -3.76 11.79 -10.42
CA GLN A 102 -2.35 12.19 -10.58
C GLN A 102 -1.38 11.05 -10.25
N TYR A 103 -1.66 10.28 -9.20
CA TYR A 103 -0.88 9.10 -8.86
C TYR A 103 -0.98 8.01 -9.94
N GLU A 104 -2.18 7.75 -10.48
CA GLU A 104 -2.36 6.82 -11.60
C GLU A 104 -1.57 7.25 -12.84
N ALA A 105 -1.56 8.54 -13.17
CA ALA A 105 -0.80 9.07 -14.28
C ALA A 105 0.71 8.84 -14.09
N MET A 106 1.25 9.13 -12.90
CA MET A 106 2.66 8.84 -12.60
C MET A 106 2.97 7.34 -12.65
N ALA A 107 2.06 6.48 -12.21
CA ALA A 107 2.23 5.03 -12.35
C ALA A 107 2.33 4.61 -13.83
N GLN A 108 1.47 5.15 -14.70
CA GLN A 108 1.47 4.88 -16.13
C GLN A 108 2.77 5.34 -16.81
N GLU A 109 3.29 6.51 -16.45
CA GLU A 109 4.57 7.01 -16.97
C GLU A 109 5.71 6.05 -16.63
N HIS A 110 5.77 5.53 -15.40
CA HIS A 110 6.78 4.56 -15.00
C HIS A 110 6.60 3.19 -15.68
N GLN A 111 5.36 2.73 -15.89
CA GLN A 111 5.11 1.51 -16.68
C GLN A 111 5.58 1.66 -18.12
N GLN A 112 5.35 2.83 -18.73
CA GLN A 112 5.82 3.11 -20.09
C GLN A 112 7.34 3.11 -20.16
N MET A 113 8.03 3.75 -19.22
CA MET A 113 9.50 3.72 -19.15
C MET A 113 10.04 2.29 -19.04
N ALA A 114 9.40 1.43 -18.23
CA ALA A 114 9.78 0.03 -18.14
C ALA A 114 9.62 -0.72 -19.48
N HIS A 115 8.49 -0.52 -20.17
CA HIS A 115 8.23 -1.13 -21.47
C HIS A 115 9.23 -0.69 -22.53
N GLU A 116 9.54 0.61 -22.62
CA GLU A 116 10.49 1.15 -23.59
C GLU A 116 11.91 0.56 -23.40
N MET A 117 12.34 0.34 -22.15
CA MET A 117 13.63 -0.30 -21.86
C MET A 117 13.64 -1.78 -22.26
N MET A 118 12.57 -2.53 -21.96
CA MET A 118 12.47 -3.94 -22.34
C MET A 118 12.48 -4.13 -23.86
N ASP A 119 11.83 -3.23 -24.60
CA ASP A 119 11.83 -3.26 -26.06
C ASP A 119 13.22 -2.95 -26.63
N HIS A 120 13.95 -1.99 -26.05
CA HIS A 120 15.31 -1.66 -26.46
C HIS A 120 16.31 -2.81 -26.22
N ASP A 121 16.20 -3.53 -25.11
CA ASP A 121 17.10 -4.64 -24.76
C ASP A 121 16.87 -5.91 -25.61
N SER A 122 15.84 -5.92 -26.45
CA SER A 122 15.49 -7.02 -27.35
C SER A 122 16.15 -6.96 -28.73
N HIS A 123 17.02 -5.96 -28.97
CA HIS A 123 17.74 -5.70 -30.24
C HIS A 123 19.26 -5.74 -30.08
#